data_AF-A0A2E7DRW6-F1
#
_entry.id   AF-A0A2E7DRW6-F1
#
_cell.length_a   1.000
_cell.length_b   1.000
_cell.length_c   1.000
_cell.angle_alpha   90.00
_cell.angle_beta   90.00
_cell.angle_gamma   90.00
#
_symmetry.space_group_name_H-M   'P 1'
#
loop_
_entity.id
_entity.type
_entity.pdbx_description
1 polymer ?
#
loop_
_entity_poly.entity_id
_entity_poly.type
_entity_poly.pdbx_seq_one_letter_code
_entity_poly.pdbx_strand_id
1 'polypeptide(L)'
;MELQDRLEELQSAGIGVAAISYDSQKTLSNFAERYEISFPLLSDNNSAVISEFGILNTIVQESLGPRAKDPDVTEDVYRFVAAEVMDSQFPQLRRMINGTPFPGTFMLDANGVVASRYFEEFYRERMTTSNVMLKEGIALNPIAAIEGSSAQLNFRAYPSNPVVTNGSRFSIAVDVKPNENMHVYGPGAENMGYQVIKLNMAPSEYVSFESMEYPESEIYHFKPLDEHVPVYQLPFTILQEAVVAASAEKEEQLREINALTLSGELEYQACDDAICYLPVSVPVTFTLEFDHLDYQRAR
;
A
#
# COMPACT_ATOMS: atom_id res chain seq x y z
N MET A 1 -11.62 7.39 7.70
CA MET A 1 -11.91 6.95 6.31
C MET A 1 -10.71 7.37 5.48
N GLU A 2 -9.85 6.46 5.03
CA GLU A 2 -8.46 6.81 4.64
C GLU A 2 -8.30 8.03 3.72
N LEU A 3 -9.08 8.10 2.61
CA LEU A 3 -9.01 9.23 1.68
C LEU A 3 -9.40 10.56 2.33
N GLN A 4 -10.39 10.54 3.23
CA GLN A 4 -10.82 11.73 3.96
C GLN A 4 -9.76 12.15 4.99
N ASP A 5 -9.12 11.17 5.63
CA ASP A 5 -8.09 11.40 6.65
C ASP A 5 -6.80 12.00 6.05
N ARG A 6 -6.60 11.87 4.73
CA ARG A 6 -5.46 12.41 3.97
C ARG A 6 -5.79 13.58 3.03
N LEU A 7 -7.02 14.10 3.12
CA LEU A 7 -7.51 15.08 2.15
C LEU A 7 -6.71 16.38 2.18
N GLU A 8 -6.28 16.83 3.37
CA GLU A 8 -5.52 18.07 3.53
C GLU A 8 -4.12 17.96 2.92
N GLU A 9 -3.41 16.85 3.14
CA GLU A 9 -2.10 16.62 2.54
C GLU A 9 -2.20 16.52 1.00
N LEU A 10 -3.21 15.81 0.48
CA LEU A 10 -3.46 15.71 -0.96
C LEU A 10 -3.75 17.09 -1.58
N GLN A 11 -4.63 17.88 -0.97
CA GLN A 11 -4.94 19.23 -1.45
C GLN A 11 -3.73 20.17 -1.38
N SER A 12 -2.93 20.07 -0.33
CA SER A 12 -1.69 20.84 -0.17
C SER A 12 -0.65 20.50 -1.24
N ALA A 13 -0.65 19.25 -1.72
CA ALA A 13 0.13 18.82 -2.88
C ALA A 13 -0.49 19.21 -4.24
N GLY A 14 -1.62 19.93 -4.25
CA GLY A 14 -2.31 20.37 -5.46
C GLY A 14 -3.20 19.30 -6.10
N ILE A 15 -3.55 18.23 -5.36
CA ILE A 15 -4.31 17.09 -5.87
C ILE A 15 -5.78 17.21 -5.46
N GLY A 16 -6.67 17.17 -6.45
CA GLY A 16 -8.10 17.02 -6.25
C GLY A 16 -8.47 15.55 -6.04
N VAL A 17 -9.44 15.29 -5.16
CA VAL A 17 -9.92 13.93 -4.84
C VAL A 17 -11.38 13.80 -5.23
N ALA A 18 -11.74 12.66 -5.84
CA ALA A 18 -13.12 12.23 -6.02
C ALA A 18 -13.18 10.70 -5.96
N ALA A 19 -14.30 10.14 -5.50
CA ALA A 19 -14.54 8.70 -5.58
C ALA A 19 -15.76 8.42 -6.46
N ILE A 20 -15.76 7.28 -7.15
CA ILE A 20 -16.85 6.83 -8.02
C ILE A 20 -17.36 5.47 -7.56
N SER A 21 -18.68 5.28 -7.53
CA SER A 21 -19.27 3.96 -7.31
C SER A 21 -20.56 3.78 -8.09
N TYR A 22 -21.04 2.54 -8.13
CA TYR A 22 -22.33 2.18 -8.73
C TYR A 22 -23.53 2.55 -7.84
N ASP A 23 -23.30 3.17 -6.68
CA ASP A 23 -24.37 3.59 -5.79
C ASP A 23 -25.14 4.78 -6.35
N SER A 24 -26.42 4.86 -6.00
CA SER A 24 -27.24 6.03 -6.31
C SER A 24 -26.74 7.29 -5.57
N GLN A 25 -27.00 8.47 -6.12
CA GLN A 25 -26.68 9.75 -5.46
C GLN A 25 -27.24 9.84 -4.03
N LYS A 26 -28.42 9.29 -3.78
CA LYS A 26 -29.03 9.26 -2.43
C LYS A 26 -28.19 8.42 -1.46
N THR A 27 -27.77 7.23 -1.88
CA THR A 27 -26.92 6.34 -1.07
C THR A 27 -25.58 6.99 -0.77
N LEU A 28 -24.96 7.63 -1.78
CA LEU A 28 -23.72 8.37 -1.61
C LEU A 28 -23.86 9.57 -0.68
N SER A 29 -24.97 10.32 -0.75
CA SER A 29 -25.26 11.42 0.18
C SER A 29 -25.35 10.93 1.62
N ASN A 30 -26.10 9.86 1.87
CA ASN A 30 -26.24 9.28 3.21
C ASN A 30 -24.89 8.74 3.73
N PHE A 31 -24.08 8.15 2.85
CA PHE A 31 -22.73 7.70 3.20
C PHE A 31 -21.82 8.89 3.56
N ALA A 32 -21.83 9.94 2.75
CA ALA A 32 -21.04 11.14 3.00
C ALA A 32 -21.42 11.81 4.33
N GLU A 33 -22.71 11.91 4.63
CA GLU A 33 -23.19 12.43 5.92
C GLU A 33 -22.75 11.55 7.09
N ARG A 34 -22.89 10.22 6.97
CA ARG A 34 -22.55 9.28 8.05
C ARG A 34 -21.07 9.27 8.42
N TYR A 35 -20.20 9.39 7.42
CA TYR A 35 -18.74 9.30 7.60
C TYR A 35 -18.04 10.66 7.41
N GLU A 36 -18.81 11.75 7.40
CA GLU A 36 -18.31 13.14 7.29
C GLU A 36 -17.38 13.36 6.08
N ILE A 37 -17.74 12.77 4.94
CA ILE A 37 -16.96 12.87 3.70
C ILE A 37 -17.22 14.23 3.04
N SER A 38 -16.13 14.95 2.77
CA SER A 38 -16.12 16.31 2.25
C SER A 38 -15.69 16.41 0.78
N PHE A 39 -15.08 15.36 0.21
CA PHE A 39 -14.74 15.31 -1.20
C PHE A 39 -15.91 14.74 -2.06
N PRO A 40 -15.97 15.07 -3.36
CA PRO A 40 -17.03 14.59 -4.26
C PRO A 40 -17.14 13.07 -4.36
N LEU A 41 -18.38 12.57 -4.25
CA LEU A 41 -18.76 11.19 -4.56
C LEU A 41 -19.59 11.15 -5.85
N LEU A 42 -19.10 10.45 -6.86
CA LEU A 42 -19.69 10.35 -8.19
C LEU A 42 -20.54 9.08 -8.29
N SER A 43 -21.81 9.26 -8.63
CA SER A 43 -22.75 8.15 -8.87
C SER A 43 -22.68 7.70 -10.32
N ASP A 44 -22.28 6.47 -10.53
CA ASP A 44 -22.35 5.75 -11.81
C ASP A 44 -23.35 4.60 -11.69
N ASN A 45 -24.61 4.93 -11.42
CA ASN A 45 -25.66 3.99 -10.97
C ASN A 45 -25.96 2.82 -11.92
N ASN A 46 -25.49 2.87 -13.18
CA ASN A 46 -25.58 1.75 -14.14
C ASN A 46 -24.20 1.16 -14.49
N SER A 47 -23.15 1.58 -13.78
CA SER A 47 -21.75 1.22 -13.99
C SER A 47 -21.27 1.48 -15.42
N ALA A 48 -21.81 2.47 -16.13
CA ALA A 48 -21.44 2.72 -17.52
C ALA A 48 -19.99 3.20 -17.64
N VAL A 49 -19.60 4.18 -16.83
CA VAL A 49 -18.21 4.70 -16.81
C VAL A 49 -17.27 3.64 -16.24
N ILE A 50 -17.66 2.97 -15.17
CA ILE A 50 -16.93 1.85 -14.57
C ILE A 50 -16.66 0.74 -15.60
N SER A 51 -17.63 0.44 -16.47
CA SER A 51 -17.49 -0.54 -17.55
C SER A 51 -16.59 -0.03 -18.67
N GLU A 52 -16.72 1.24 -19.06
CA GLU A 52 -15.90 1.85 -20.11
C GLU A 52 -14.41 1.90 -19.73
N PHE A 53 -14.11 2.12 -18.45
CA PHE A 53 -12.76 2.06 -17.90
C PHE A 53 -12.24 0.62 -17.75
N GLY A 54 -13.06 -0.39 -18.03
CA GLY A 54 -12.67 -1.80 -17.98
C GLY A 54 -12.43 -2.31 -16.55
N ILE A 55 -13.01 -1.66 -15.54
CA ILE A 55 -12.82 -1.99 -14.12
C ILE A 55 -14.07 -2.57 -13.48
N LEU A 56 -15.14 -2.86 -14.24
CA LEU A 56 -16.30 -3.57 -13.71
C LEU A 56 -15.90 -4.98 -13.27
N ASN A 57 -16.25 -5.36 -12.03
CA ASN A 57 -16.11 -6.74 -11.58
C ASN A 57 -17.23 -7.61 -12.16
N THR A 58 -16.96 -8.26 -13.28
CA THR A 58 -17.93 -9.08 -14.01
C THR A 58 -18.28 -10.39 -13.29
N ILE A 59 -17.43 -10.85 -12.37
CA ILE A 59 -17.60 -12.11 -11.63
C ILE A 59 -18.92 -12.12 -10.85
N VAL A 60 -19.32 -10.95 -10.31
CA VAL A 60 -20.62 -10.80 -9.64
C VAL A 60 -21.76 -11.14 -10.59
N GLN A 61 -21.74 -10.60 -11.81
CA GLN A 61 -22.79 -10.83 -12.80
C GLN A 61 -22.79 -12.29 -13.29
N GLU A 62 -21.61 -12.88 -13.49
CA GLU A 62 -21.46 -14.28 -13.91
C GLU A 62 -22.01 -15.24 -12.85
N SER A 63 -21.76 -14.96 -11.57
CA SER A 63 -22.30 -15.71 -10.43
C SER A 63 -23.83 -15.67 -10.31
N LEU A 64 -24.48 -14.73 -10.99
CA LEU A 64 -25.94 -14.58 -11.05
C LEU A 64 -26.53 -15.13 -12.36
N GLY A 65 -25.69 -15.44 -13.34
CA GLY A 65 -26.06 -15.78 -14.70
C GLY A 65 -26.09 -17.30 -14.99
N PRO A 66 -26.13 -17.68 -16.27
CA PRO A 66 -26.17 -19.09 -16.68
C PRO A 66 -24.96 -19.91 -16.21
N ARG A 67 -23.80 -19.26 -16.04
CA ARG A 67 -22.56 -19.86 -15.54
C ARG A 67 -22.45 -19.92 -14.01
N ALA A 68 -23.51 -19.58 -13.28
CA ALA A 68 -23.47 -19.56 -11.80
C ALA A 68 -23.10 -20.90 -11.13
N LYS A 69 -23.22 -22.03 -11.85
CA LYS A 69 -22.83 -23.37 -11.36
C LYS A 69 -21.50 -23.86 -11.94
N ASP A 70 -20.84 -23.04 -12.74
CA ASP A 70 -19.52 -23.32 -13.28
C ASP A 70 -18.51 -23.33 -12.11
N PRO A 71 -17.72 -24.41 -11.93
CA PRO A 71 -16.69 -24.47 -10.89
C PRO A 71 -15.72 -23.29 -10.95
N ASP A 72 -15.35 -22.84 -12.15
CA ASP A 72 -14.39 -21.74 -12.33
C ASP A 72 -14.97 -20.42 -11.81
N VAL A 73 -16.24 -20.13 -12.13
CA VAL A 73 -16.95 -18.96 -11.61
C VAL A 73 -17.11 -19.07 -10.08
N THR A 74 -17.31 -20.27 -9.55
CA THR A 74 -17.46 -20.46 -8.11
C THR A 74 -16.15 -20.14 -7.38
N GLU A 75 -15.01 -20.58 -7.91
CA GLU A 75 -13.68 -20.28 -7.39
C GLU A 75 -13.37 -18.77 -7.49
N ASP A 76 -13.61 -18.18 -8.66
CA ASP A 76 -13.40 -16.75 -8.91
C ASP A 76 -14.22 -15.88 -7.95
N VAL A 77 -15.43 -16.27 -7.60
CA VAL A 77 -16.25 -15.50 -6.65
C VAL A 77 -15.60 -15.47 -5.26
N TYR A 78 -14.97 -16.56 -4.79
CA TYR A 78 -14.24 -16.53 -3.52
C TYR A 78 -13.00 -15.64 -3.56
N ARG A 79 -12.41 -15.45 -4.75
CA ARG A 79 -11.21 -14.64 -4.98
C ARG A 79 -11.53 -13.15 -5.18
N PHE A 80 -12.63 -12.85 -5.87
CA PHE A 80 -12.94 -11.52 -6.39
C PHE A 80 -14.21 -10.89 -5.81
N VAL A 81 -14.91 -11.56 -4.89
CA VAL A 81 -16.11 -11.03 -4.21
C VAL A 81 -15.99 -11.20 -2.70
N ALA A 82 -16.55 -10.27 -1.93
CA ALA A 82 -16.53 -10.31 -0.47
C ALA A 82 -17.12 -11.62 0.10
N ALA A 83 -16.44 -12.23 1.08
CA ALA A 83 -16.83 -13.50 1.70
C ALA A 83 -18.26 -13.46 2.27
N GLU A 84 -18.66 -12.39 2.97
CA GLU A 84 -20.01 -12.36 3.54
C GLU A 84 -21.10 -12.39 2.48
N VAL A 85 -20.83 -11.89 1.26
CA VAL A 85 -21.79 -11.94 0.17
C VAL A 85 -21.97 -13.39 -0.32
N MET A 86 -20.92 -14.21 -0.24
CA MET A 86 -20.97 -15.63 -0.59
C MET A 86 -21.64 -16.47 0.46
N ASP A 87 -21.26 -16.29 1.73
CA ASP A 87 -21.75 -17.06 2.87
C ASP A 87 -23.09 -16.56 3.41
N SER A 88 -23.59 -15.42 2.90
CA SER A 88 -24.90 -14.93 3.28
C SER A 88 -26.01 -15.91 2.88
N GLN A 89 -26.91 -16.15 3.83
CA GLN A 89 -28.18 -16.83 3.57
C GLN A 89 -29.16 -15.98 2.71
N PHE A 90 -28.72 -14.81 2.24
CA PHE A 90 -29.53 -13.85 1.50
C PHE A 90 -28.99 -13.66 0.07
N PRO A 91 -29.50 -14.42 -0.92
CA PRO A 91 -29.08 -14.32 -2.33
C PRO A 91 -29.23 -12.92 -2.94
N GLN A 92 -29.98 -12.05 -2.27
CA GLN A 92 -30.26 -10.67 -2.68
C GLN A 92 -29.01 -9.79 -2.55
N LEU A 93 -28.09 -10.12 -1.62
CA LEU A 93 -26.82 -9.40 -1.45
C LEU A 93 -25.96 -9.47 -2.72
N ARG A 94 -25.91 -10.62 -3.40
CA ARG A 94 -25.20 -10.78 -4.68
C ARG A 94 -25.76 -9.87 -5.77
N ARG A 95 -27.08 -9.68 -5.82
CA ARG A 95 -27.72 -8.73 -6.76
C ARG A 95 -27.45 -7.28 -6.39
N MET A 96 -27.34 -6.98 -5.10
CA MET A 96 -27.09 -5.62 -4.59
C MET A 96 -25.68 -5.12 -4.83
N ILE A 97 -24.72 -6.01 -5.10
CA ILE A 97 -23.34 -5.66 -5.43
C ILE A 97 -23.04 -5.77 -6.94
N ASN A 98 -24.05 -6.05 -7.76
CA ASN A 98 -23.89 -6.05 -9.20
C ASN A 98 -23.61 -4.61 -9.68
N GLY A 99 -22.49 -4.40 -10.38
CA GLY A 99 -21.99 -3.08 -10.73
C GLY A 99 -20.74 -2.65 -9.95
N THR A 100 -20.32 -3.43 -8.95
CA THR A 100 -19.11 -3.13 -8.16
C THR A 100 -17.87 -3.13 -9.05
N PRO A 101 -17.03 -2.08 -9.01
CA PRO A 101 -15.74 -2.10 -9.70
C PRO A 101 -14.72 -2.97 -8.94
N PHE A 102 -13.69 -3.47 -9.62
CA PHE A 102 -12.45 -3.85 -8.96
C PHE A 102 -11.91 -2.61 -8.22
N PRO A 103 -11.56 -2.75 -6.92
CA PRO A 103 -11.08 -1.61 -6.15
C PRO A 103 -9.76 -1.12 -6.70
N GLY A 104 -9.62 0.20 -6.79
CA GLY A 104 -8.37 0.81 -7.22
C GLY A 104 -8.45 2.32 -7.31
N THR A 105 -7.30 2.91 -7.62
CA THR A 105 -7.09 4.35 -7.71
C THR A 105 -6.49 4.70 -9.06
N PHE A 106 -7.03 5.74 -9.70
CA PHE A 106 -6.43 6.38 -10.86
C PHE A 106 -5.82 7.70 -10.42
N MET A 107 -4.57 7.96 -10.81
CA MET A 107 -4.01 9.31 -10.74
C MET A 107 -4.13 9.96 -12.10
N LEU A 108 -4.69 11.16 -12.12
CA LEU A 108 -4.89 11.96 -13.33
C LEU A 108 -3.90 13.11 -13.35
N ASP A 109 -3.38 13.43 -14.53
CA ASP A 109 -2.62 14.66 -14.74
C ASP A 109 -3.57 15.89 -14.80
N ALA A 110 -2.97 17.09 -14.92
CA ALA A 110 -3.74 18.34 -14.99
C ALA A 110 -4.66 18.45 -16.23
N ASN A 111 -4.50 17.57 -17.24
CA ASN A 111 -5.34 17.51 -18.43
C ASN A 111 -6.45 16.45 -18.31
N GLY A 112 -6.52 15.73 -17.19
CA GLY A 112 -7.48 14.64 -16.98
C GLY A 112 -7.07 13.32 -17.63
N VAL A 113 -5.78 13.15 -17.98
CA VAL A 113 -5.25 11.89 -18.53
C VAL A 113 -4.73 11.02 -17.40
N VAL A 114 -5.01 9.72 -17.44
CA VAL A 114 -4.49 8.75 -16.47
C VAL A 114 -2.97 8.67 -16.57
N ALA A 115 -2.27 9.13 -15.54
CA ALA A 115 -0.82 9.07 -15.43
C ALA A 115 -0.37 7.76 -14.78
N SER A 116 -1.09 7.28 -13.77
CA SER A 116 -0.79 6.03 -13.07
C SER A 116 -2.08 5.31 -12.61
N ARG A 117 -1.94 4.02 -12.33
CA ARG A 117 -3.04 3.11 -11.97
C ARG A 117 -2.60 2.22 -10.81
N TYR A 118 -3.40 2.16 -9.76
CA TYR A 118 -3.20 1.31 -8.59
C TYR A 118 -4.41 0.39 -8.43
N PHE A 119 -4.32 -0.82 -8.98
CA PHE A 119 -5.39 -1.81 -8.97
C PHE A 119 -4.83 -3.15 -8.54
N GLU A 120 -5.57 -3.85 -7.69
CA GLU A 120 -5.22 -5.19 -7.26
C GLU A 120 -6.10 -6.21 -7.98
N GLU A 121 -5.52 -7.37 -8.28
CA GLU A 121 -6.29 -8.48 -8.84
C GLU A 121 -7.30 -8.99 -7.81
N PHE A 122 -6.89 -9.14 -6.54
CA PHE A 122 -7.72 -9.67 -5.47
C PHE A 122 -8.60 -8.58 -4.86
N TYR A 123 -9.92 -8.81 -4.81
CA TYR A 123 -10.88 -7.80 -4.31
C TYR A 123 -10.62 -7.35 -2.86
N ARG A 124 -10.05 -8.24 -2.05
CA ARG A 124 -9.75 -7.94 -0.65
C ARG A 124 -8.48 -7.12 -0.51
N GLU A 125 -7.57 -7.21 -1.46
CA GLU A 125 -6.34 -6.43 -1.44
C GLU A 125 -6.63 -5.01 -1.90
N ARG A 126 -6.17 -4.04 -1.13
CA ARG A 126 -6.38 -2.62 -1.44
C ARG A 126 -5.11 -1.84 -1.17
N MET A 127 -4.60 -1.21 -2.23
CA MET A 127 -3.62 -0.16 -2.10
C MET A 127 -4.21 0.97 -1.26
N THR A 128 -3.61 1.24 -0.11
CA THR A 128 -4.07 2.29 0.80
C THR A 128 -3.77 3.68 0.23
N THR A 129 -4.52 4.69 0.68
CA THR A 129 -4.32 6.08 0.21
C THR A 129 -2.90 6.56 0.49
N SER A 130 -2.41 6.28 1.69
CA SER A 130 -1.07 6.72 2.10
C SER A 130 0.03 5.99 1.31
N ASN A 131 -0.18 4.74 0.90
CA ASN A 131 0.78 4.04 0.05
C ASN A 131 0.79 4.59 -1.38
N VAL A 132 -0.38 4.91 -1.96
CA VAL A 132 -0.46 5.63 -3.25
C VAL A 132 0.31 6.94 -3.16
N MET A 133 0.11 7.72 -2.09
CA MET A 133 0.83 8.98 -1.90
C MET A 133 2.35 8.79 -1.89
N LEU A 134 2.86 7.80 -1.17
CA LEU A 134 4.30 7.49 -1.18
C LEU A 134 4.82 7.13 -2.57
N LYS A 135 4.10 6.28 -3.30
CA LYS A 135 4.51 5.86 -4.66
C LYS A 135 4.50 7.02 -5.65
N GLU A 136 3.63 8.01 -5.45
CA GLU A 136 3.59 9.26 -6.22
C GLU A 136 4.61 10.31 -5.73
N GLY A 137 5.45 9.99 -4.74
CA GLY A 137 6.43 10.91 -4.18
C GLY A 137 5.84 12.04 -3.34
N ILE A 138 4.58 11.91 -2.92
CA ILE A 138 3.88 12.86 -2.07
C ILE A 138 4.28 12.55 -0.63
N ALA A 139 4.91 13.52 0.03
CA ALA A 139 5.42 13.34 1.38
C ALA A 139 4.29 13.01 2.37
N LEU A 140 4.52 11.98 3.19
CA LEU A 140 3.70 11.71 4.37
C LEU A 140 4.31 12.39 5.60
N ASN A 141 3.45 12.79 6.53
CA ASN A 141 3.84 13.19 7.89
C ASN A 141 3.47 12.06 8.86
N PRO A 142 4.33 11.04 9.03
CA PRO A 142 4.03 9.90 9.88
C PRO A 142 4.09 10.28 11.37
N ILE A 143 3.05 9.92 12.12
CA ILE A 143 3.00 10.10 13.58
C ILE A 143 3.79 8.99 14.30
N ALA A 144 3.84 7.78 13.73
CA ALA A 144 4.46 6.58 14.31
C ALA A 144 5.79 6.23 13.61
N ALA A 145 6.74 7.17 13.62
CA ALA A 145 8.06 6.96 13.04
C ALA A 145 9.10 6.54 14.09
N ILE A 146 10.00 5.65 13.68
CA ILE A 146 11.22 5.31 14.41
C ILE A 146 12.35 6.11 13.78
N GLU A 147 13.09 6.83 14.61
CA GLU A 147 14.25 7.59 14.16
C GLU A 147 15.53 6.96 14.72
N GLY A 148 16.57 6.96 13.90
CA GLY A 148 17.90 6.55 14.30
C GLY A 148 18.95 7.46 13.72
N SER A 149 20.01 7.68 14.48
CA SER A 149 21.15 8.49 14.10
C SER A 149 22.43 7.74 14.41
N SER A 150 23.34 7.71 13.45
CA SER A 150 24.69 7.18 13.60
C SER A 150 25.72 8.19 13.07
N ALA A 151 27.00 7.84 13.17
CA ALA A 151 28.06 8.62 12.54
C ALA A 151 27.94 8.61 11.00
N GLN A 152 27.32 7.60 10.43
CA GLN A 152 27.25 7.38 8.99
C GLN A 152 25.98 7.96 8.34
N LEU A 153 24.84 7.87 9.01
CA LEU A 153 23.55 8.32 8.47
C LEU A 153 22.54 8.65 9.57
N ASN A 154 21.51 9.39 9.18
CA ASN A 154 20.25 9.46 9.92
C ASN A 154 19.18 8.72 9.12
N PHE A 155 18.26 8.06 9.81
CA PHE A 155 17.11 7.48 9.16
C PHE A 155 15.84 7.72 9.96
N ARG A 156 14.72 7.69 9.23
CA ARG A 156 13.37 7.67 9.78
C ARG A 156 12.60 6.55 9.09
N ALA A 157 12.20 5.54 9.85
CA ALA A 157 11.42 4.41 9.35
C ALA A 157 9.97 4.50 9.86
N TYR A 158 8.99 4.26 8.99
CA TYR A 158 7.58 4.40 9.34
C TYR A 158 6.69 3.58 8.40
N PRO A 159 5.57 3.05 8.89
CA PRO A 159 4.53 2.53 8.01
C PRO A 159 3.79 3.69 7.32
N SER A 160 3.38 3.50 6.08
CA SER A 160 2.53 4.44 5.36
C SER A 160 1.20 4.65 6.07
N ASN A 161 0.71 3.60 6.73
CA ASN A 161 -0.56 3.57 7.43
C ASN A 161 -0.35 3.17 8.90
N PRO A 162 -0.73 4.00 9.87
CA PRO A 162 -0.72 3.60 11.28
C PRO A 162 -1.88 2.65 11.64
N VAL A 163 -2.92 2.62 10.81
CA VAL A 163 -4.09 1.76 10.95
C VAL A 163 -4.20 0.89 9.70
N VAL A 164 -4.36 -0.41 9.86
CA VAL A 164 -4.53 -1.37 8.77
C VAL A 164 -5.75 -2.27 9.02
N THR A 165 -6.26 -2.88 7.95
CA THR A 165 -7.32 -3.90 8.01
C THR A 165 -6.97 -5.10 7.11
N ASN A 166 -7.80 -6.13 7.08
CA ASN A 166 -7.60 -7.28 6.20
C ASN A 166 -7.41 -6.86 4.74
N GLY A 167 -6.36 -7.37 4.09
CA GLY A 167 -6.03 -7.06 2.70
C GLY A 167 -5.44 -5.67 2.48
N SER A 168 -5.14 -4.92 3.55
CA SER A 168 -4.41 -3.65 3.38
C SER A 168 -3.05 -3.92 2.76
N ARG A 169 -2.81 -3.27 1.62
CA ARG A 169 -1.52 -3.25 0.93
C ARG A 169 -0.87 -1.90 1.18
N PHE A 170 0.15 -1.89 2.04
CA PHE A 170 0.79 -0.70 2.57
C PHE A 170 2.32 -0.82 2.45
N SER A 171 3.05 0.27 2.64
CA SER A 171 4.51 0.26 2.60
C SER A 171 5.11 0.58 3.96
N ILE A 172 6.22 -0.04 4.31
CA ILE A 172 7.13 0.47 5.33
C ILE A 172 8.21 1.27 4.59
N ALA A 173 8.20 2.59 4.81
CA ALA A 173 9.16 3.50 4.22
C ALA A 173 10.34 3.72 5.17
N VAL A 174 11.54 3.83 4.61
CA VAL A 174 12.74 4.26 5.33
C VAL A 174 13.33 5.45 4.59
N ASP A 175 13.16 6.64 5.15
CA ASP A 175 13.86 7.83 4.71
C ASP A 175 15.27 7.78 5.27
N VAL A 176 16.28 7.84 4.40
CA VAL A 176 17.69 7.74 4.78
C VAL A 176 18.41 8.99 4.31
N LYS A 177 19.19 9.58 5.21
CA LYS A 177 20.08 10.70 4.93
C LYS A 177 21.50 10.30 5.32
N PRO A 178 22.35 9.92 4.36
CA PRO A 178 23.79 9.82 4.61
C PRO A 178 24.33 11.13 5.20
N ASN A 179 25.26 11.03 6.15
CA ASN A 179 25.96 12.19 6.70
C ASN A 179 26.98 12.73 5.69
N GLU A 180 27.56 13.90 5.95
CA GLU A 180 28.56 14.50 5.07
C GLU A 180 29.72 13.54 4.80
N ASN A 181 30.12 13.44 3.53
CA ASN A 181 31.17 12.55 3.01
C ASN A 181 30.91 11.05 3.23
N MET A 182 29.68 10.64 3.55
CA MET A 182 29.29 9.23 3.65
C MET A 182 28.50 8.81 2.43
N HIS A 183 28.68 7.55 2.03
CA HIS A 183 27.84 6.90 1.04
C HIS A 183 27.40 5.52 1.54
N VAL A 184 26.19 5.15 1.13
CA VAL A 184 25.54 3.87 1.49
C VAL A 184 25.33 3.06 0.22
N TYR A 185 25.56 1.75 0.28
CA TYR A 185 25.50 0.90 -0.91
C TYR A 185 24.08 0.64 -1.40
N GLY A 186 23.87 0.81 -2.70
CA GLY A 186 22.62 0.52 -3.41
C GLY A 186 22.66 -0.82 -4.17
N PRO A 187 21.54 -1.22 -4.80
CA PRO A 187 21.43 -2.49 -5.51
C PRO A 187 22.52 -2.69 -6.56
N GLY A 188 23.10 -3.89 -6.59
CA GLY A 188 24.20 -4.27 -7.47
C GLY A 188 25.55 -4.35 -6.74
N ALA A 189 25.73 -3.63 -5.64
CA ALA A 189 26.97 -3.64 -4.85
C ALA A 189 27.22 -4.98 -4.12
N GLU A 190 26.17 -5.78 -3.90
CA GLU A 190 26.28 -7.13 -3.32
C GLU A 190 27.13 -8.07 -4.18
N ASN A 191 27.16 -7.86 -5.51
CA ASN A 191 28.01 -8.63 -6.43
C ASN A 191 29.50 -8.36 -6.22
N MET A 192 29.83 -7.29 -5.49
CA MET A 192 31.18 -6.87 -5.13
C MET A 192 31.48 -7.13 -3.65
N GLY A 193 30.56 -7.78 -2.92
CA GLY A 193 30.73 -8.17 -1.52
C GLY A 193 30.32 -7.10 -0.50
N TYR A 194 29.70 -6.00 -0.94
CA TYR A 194 29.19 -4.96 -0.04
C TYR A 194 27.77 -5.26 0.45
N GLN A 195 27.45 -4.78 1.65
CA GLN A 195 26.09 -4.90 2.20
C GLN A 195 25.23 -3.73 1.71
N VAL A 196 24.34 -4.01 0.77
CA VAL A 196 23.29 -3.08 0.33
C VAL A 196 22.35 -2.76 1.49
N ILE A 197 21.98 -1.48 1.61
CA ILE A 197 20.98 -1.07 2.61
C ILE A 197 19.66 -1.77 2.36
N LYS A 198 19.09 -2.43 3.36
CA LYS A 198 17.80 -3.10 3.23
C LYS A 198 17.06 -3.14 4.55
N LEU A 199 15.74 -3.22 4.47
CA LEU A 199 14.88 -3.49 5.61
C LEU A 199 14.58 -5.00 5.68
N ASN A 200 15.20 -5.70 6.62
CA ASN A 200 14.99 -7.14 6.82
C ASN A 200 13.88 -7.37 7.85
N MET A 201 12.64 -7.54 7.39
CA MET A 201 11.50 -7.79 8.27
C MET A 201 11.46 -9.23 8.76
N ALA A 202 11.19 -9.42 10.05
CA ALA A 202 10.98 -10.74 10.62
C ALA A 202 9.71 -11.38 10.03
N PRO A 203 9.71 -12.71 9.80
CA PRO A 203 8.52 -13.41 9.31
C PRO A 203 7.29 -13.13 10.18
N SER A 204 6.14 -12.91 9.55
CA SER A 204 4.87 -12.66 10.21
C SER A 204 3.83 -13.69 9.77
N GLU A 205 2.96 -14.10 10.68
CA GLU A 205 1.86 -15.02 10.38
C GLU A 205 0.69 -14.36 9.64
N TYR A 206 0.64 -13.02 9.68
CA TYR A 206 -0.49 -12.22 9.19
C TYR A 206 -0.09 -11.18 8.14
N VAL A 207 1.20 -10.98 7.92
CA VAL A 207 1.71 -9.98 6.98
C VAL A 207 2.76 -10.62 6.08
N SER A 208 2.55 -10.56 4.78
CA SER A 208 3.58 -10.89 3.79
C SER A 208 4.32 -9.61 3.39
N PHE A 209 5.62 -9.74 3.14
CA PHE A 209 6.47 -8.64 2.68
C PHE A 209 6.96 -8.95 1.26
N GLU A 210 6.85 -7.98 0.37
CA GLU A 210 7.26 -8.09 -1.03
C GLU A 210 8.77 -7.89 -1.19
N SER A 211 9.26 -7.71 -2.42
CA SER A 211 10.64 -7.26 -2.63
C SER A 211 10.80 -5.78 -2.30
N MET A 212 11.97 -5.42 -1.78
CA MET A 212 12.32 -4.03 -1.48
C MET A 212 12.40 -3.20 -2.77
N GLU A 213 11.74 -2.04 -2.79
CA GLU A 213 11.81 -1.06 -3.87
C GLU A 213 12.88 0.00 -3.55
N TYR A 214 13.73 0.29 -4.54
CA TYR A 214 14.86 1.21 -4.42
C TYR A 214 14.76 2.34 -5.45
N PRO A 215 15.18 3.57 -5.10
CA PRO A 215 15.38 4.62 -6.08
C PRO A 215 16.64 4.35 -6.92
N GLU A 216 16.78 5.03 -8.05
CA GLU A 216 18.00 4.94 -8.85
C GLU A 216 19.23 5.36 -8.04
N SER A 217 20.31 4.56 -8.14
CA SER A 217 21.58 4.83 -7.45
C SER A 217 22.59 5.48 -8.39
N GLU A 218 23.59 6.12 -7.80
CA GLU A 218 24.70 6.72 -8.53
C GLU A 218 25.89 5.76 -8.55
N ILE A 219 26.67 5.73 -9.64
CA ILE A 219 27.92 4.99 -9.68
C ILE A 219 29.04 5.85 -9.10
N TYR A 220 29.61 5.41 -7.98
CA TYR A 220 30.74 6.05 -7.33
C TYR A 220 32.04 5.32 -7.61
N HIS A 221 33.09 6.07 -7.95
CA HIS A 221 34.43 5.54 -8.14
C HIS A 221 35.21 5.58 -6.82
N PHE A 222 35.31 4.42 -6.16
CA PHE A 222 36.10 4.28 -4.95
C PHE A 222 37.58 4.09 -5.28
N LYS A 223 38.29 5.21 -5.36
CA LYS A 223 39.71 5.29 -5.74
C LYS A 223 40.65 4.35 -4.96
N PRO A 224 40.50 4.12 -3.64
CA PRO A 224 41.39 3.23 -2.90
C PRO A 224 41.43 1.79 -3.42
N LEU A 225 40.32 1.30 -3.97
CA LEU A 225 40.21 -0.04 -4.56
C LEU A 225 40.08 -0.02 -6.10
N ASP A 226 40.01 1.16 -6.70
CA ASP A 226 39.74 1.38 -8.13
C ASP A 226 38.44 0.72 -8.61
N GLU A 227 37.41 0.77 -7.77
CA GLU A 227 36.12 0.11 -7.99
C GLU A 227 35.01 1.12 -8.34
N HIS A 228 34.04 0.68 -9.14
CA HIS A 228 32.85 1.46 -9.49
C HIS A 228 31.62 0.78 -8.89
N VAL A 229 31.03 1.41 -7.89
CA VAL A 229 29.99 0.81 -7.04
C VAL A 229 28.73 1.66 -7.05
N PRO A 230 27.53 1.05 -7.09
CA PRO A 230 26.27 1.77 -6.92
C PRO A 230 26.08 2.21 -5.47
N VAL A 231 25.85 3.50 -5.27
CA VAL A 231 25.73 4.11 -3.94
C VAL A 231 24.65 5.19 -3.90
N TYR A 232 24.28 5.57 -2.68
CA TYR A 232 23.49 6.75 -2.35
C TYR A 232 24.32 7.70 -1.49
N GLN A 233 24.48 8.94 -1.97
CA GLN A 233 25.19 10.02 -1.28
C GLN A 233 24.24 11.13 -0.82
N LEU A 234 23.10 11.27 -1.50
CA LEU A 234 22.03 12.21 -1.19
C LEU A 234 20.92 11.51 -0.40
N PRO A 235 20.02 12.27 0.26
CA PRO A 235 18.85 11.68 0.90
C PRO A 235 18.00 10.88 -0.09
N PHE A 236 17.50 9.74 0.35
CA PHE A 236 16.70 8.81 -0.46
C PHE A 236 15.70 8.06 0.41
N THR A 237 14.71 7.43 -0.23
CA THR A 237 13.70 6.62 0.46
C THR A 237 13.65 5.24 -0.18
N ILE A 238 13.68 4.19 0.64
CA ILE A 238 13.41 2.80 0.22
C ILE A 238 12.05 2.36 0.76
N LEU A 239 11.35 1.50 0.02
CA LEU A 239 9.99 1.06 0.36
C LEU A 239 9.90 -0.47 0.44
N GLN A 240 9.40 -0.99 1.56
CA GLN A 240 9.10 -2.41 1.73
C GLN A 240 7.59 -2.57 1.71
N GLU A 241 7.05 -3.00 0.58
CA GLU A 241 5.62 -3.25 0.51
C GLU A 241 5.23 -4.47 1.34
N ALA A 242 4.06 -4.39 1.97
CA ALA A 242 3.52 -5.38 2.87
C ALA A 242 2.01 -5.56 2.63
N VAL A 243 1.53 -6.80 2.73
CA VAL A 243 0.12 -7.15 2.55
C VAL A 243 -0.39 -7.84 3.80
N VAL A 244 -1.47 -7.32 4.38
CA VAL A 244 -2.17 -7.97 5.49
C VAL A 244 -3.02 -9.12 4.96
N ALA A 245 -2.88 -10.30 5.54
CA ALA A 245 -3.59 -11.48 5.13
C ALA A 245 -5.12 -11.29 5.18
N ALA A 246 -5.78 -11.74 4.11
CA ALA A 246 -7.23 -11.61 3.92
C ALA A 246 -7.90 -12.95 3.59
N SER A 247 -7.26 -14.09 3.87
CA SER A 247 -7.93 -15.38 3.73
C SER A 247 -8.97 -15.56 4.84
N ALA A 248 -10.05 -16.30 4.59
CA ALA A 248 -11.12 -16.50 5.56
C ALA A 248 -10.61 -17.07 6.91
N GLU A 249 -9.60 -17.95 6.87
CA GLU A 249 -8.95 -18.48 8.07
C GLU A 249 -8.22 -17.38 8.86
N LYS A 250 -7.46 -16.51 8.16
CA LYS A 250 -6.71 -15.42 8.78
C LYS A 250 -7.60 -14.30 9.27
N GLU A 251 -8.69 -14.00 8.56
CA GLU A 251 -9.72 -13.05 9.00
C GLU A 251 -10.33 -13.47 10.33
N GLU A 252 -10.69 -14.74 10.50
CA GLU A 252 -11.22 -15.26 11.77
C GLU A 252 -10.22 -15.08 12.92
N GLN A 253 -8.94 -15.38 12.67
CA GLN A 253 -7.87 -15.20 13.66
C GLN A 253 -7.65 -13.72 14.02
N LEU A 254 -7.83 -12.81 13.05
CA LEU A 254 -7.64 -11.37 13.22
C LEU A 254 -8.84 -10.66 13.87
N ARG A 255 -10.01 -11.31 14.02
CA ARG A 255 -11.20 -10.71 14.64
C ARG A 255 -10.97 -10.23 16.08
N GLU A 256 -10.09 -10.90 16.82
CA GLU A 256 -9.81 -10.60 18.23
C GLU A 256 -8.54 -9.76 18.42
N ILE A 257 -7.92 -9.32 17.32
CA ILE A 257 -6.66 -8.56 17.33
C ILE A 257 -6.98 -7.09 17.05
N ASN A 258 -6.55 -6.22 17.96
CA ASN A 258 -6.70 -4.76 17.81
C ASN A 258 -5.42 -4.08 17.32
N ALA A 259 -4.30 -4.79 17.27
CA ALA A 259 -3.02 -4.26 16.80
C ALA A 259 -2.08 -5.34 16.30
N LEU A 260 -1.32 -5.04 15.25
CA LEU A 260 -0.27 -5.88 14.68
C LEU A 260 1.10 -5.28 15.00
N THR A 261 2.02 -6.08 15.54
CA THR A 261 3.40 -5.64 15.76
C THR A 261 4.31 -6.30 14.74
N LEU A 262 5.02 -5.48 13.97
CA LEU A 262 5.99 -5.91 12.97
C LEU A 262 7.38 -5.54 13.47
N SER A 263 8.31 -6.48 13.43
CA SER A 263 9.70 -6.27 13.86
C SER A 263 10.65 -6.60 12.73
N GLY A 264 11.80 -5.95 12.68
CA GLY A 264 12.82 -6.18 11.66
C GLY A 264 14.10 -5.47 11.99
N GLU A 265 15.01 -5.44 11.03
CA GLU A 265 16.31 -4.80 11.15
C GLU A 265 16.62 -3.99 9.89
N LEU A 266 17.03 -2.73 10.07
CA LEU A 266 17.67 -1.95 9.02
C LEU A 266 19.15 -2.35 8.96
N GLU A 267 19.50 -3.11 7.93
CA GLU A 267 20.86 -3.58 7.68
C GLU A 267 21.50 -2.68 6.63
N TYR A 268 22.71 -2.17 6.88
CA TYR A 268 23.43 -1.35 5.91
C TYR A 268 24.93 -1.39 6.11
N GLN A 269 25.67 -1.06 5.06
CA GLN A 269 27.08 -0.69 5.14
C GLN A 269 27.29 0.68 4.50
N ALA A 270 28.18 1.45 5.10
CA ALA A 270 28.56 2.76 4.62
C ALA A 270 30.08 2.90 4.55
N CYS A 271 30.55 3.77 3.69
CA CYS A 271 31.96 4.15 3.59
C CYS A 271 32.09 5.67 3.48
N ASP A 272 33.25 6.17 3.87
CA ASP A 272 33.70 7.50 3.47
C ASP A 272 34.63 7.41 2.26
N ASP A 273 35.35 8.49 1.96
CA ASP A 273 36.28 8.55 0.84
C ASP A 273 37.57 7.74 1.06
N ALA A 274 37.83 7.26 2.28
CA ALA A 274 39.05 6.59 2.67
C ALA A 274 38.85 5.14 3.13
N ILE A 275 37.77 4.86 3.87
CA ILE A 275 37.52 3.57 4.51
C ILE A 275 36.07 3.14 4.38
N CYS A 276 35.90 1.82 4.29
CA CYS A 276 34.62 1.16 4.41
C CYS A 276 34.43 0.60 5.81
N TYR A 277 33.34 1.02 6.46
CA TYR A 277 32.99 0.57 7.79
C TYR A 277 32.38 -0.84 7.74
N LEU A 278 32.36 -1.52 8.88
CA LEU A 278 31.69 -2.81 8.99
C LEU A 278 30.17 -2.64 8.84
N PRO A 279 29.45 -3.65 8.30
CA PRO A 279 28.00 -3.65 8.28
C PRO A 279 27.39 -3.42 9.66
N VAL A 280 26.29 -2.66 9.68
CA VAL A 280 25.51 -2.31 10.86
C VAL A 280 24.11 -2.89 10.70
N SER A 281 23.55 -3.37 11.81
CA SER A 281 22.13 -3.74 11.92
C SER A 281 21.48 -2.92 13.03
N VAL A 282 20.35 -2.28 12.73
CA VAL A 282 19.57 -1.47 13.67
C VAL A 282 18.15 -2.05 13.77
N PRO A 283 17.69 -2.47 14.96
CA PRO A 283 16.34 -3.03 15.10
C PRO A 283 15.27 -1.96 14.89
N VAL A 284 14.18 -2.34 14.24
CA VAL A 284 12.97 -1.53 14.07
C VAL A 284 11.75 -2.32 14.50
N THR A 285 10.74 -1.62 15.02
CA THR A 285 9.48 -2.22 15.47
C THR A 285 8.33 -1.25 15.27
N PHE A 286 7.31 -1.69 14.52
CA PHE A 286 6.12 -0.91 14.23
C PHE A 286 4.91 -1.58 14.87
N THR A 287 4.09 -0.80 15.58
CA THR A 287 2.78 -1.25 16.05
C THR A 287 1.72 -0.54 15.24
N LEU A 288 0.95 -1.31 14.48
CA LEU A 288 -0.15 -0.86 13.65
C LEU A 288 -1.45 -1.15 14.37
N GLU A 289 -2.35 -0.17 14.45
CA GLU A 289 -3.72 -0.43 14.87
C GLU A 289 -4.43 -1.27 13.82
N PHE A 290 -5.27 -2.20 14.27
CA PHE A 290 -6.05 -3.05 13.38
C PHE A 290 -7.52 -2.65 13.43
N ASP A 291 -8.05 -2.19 12.30
CA ASP A 291 -9.46 -1.83 12.16
C ASP A 291 -10.26 -2.97 11.54
N HIS A 292 -11.49 -3.15 12.03
CA HIS A 292 -12.36 -4.23 11.61
C HIS A 292 -13.32 -3.76 10.50
N LEU A 293 -13.52 -4.59 9.47
CA LEU A 293 -14.39 -4.27 8.35
C LEU A 293 -15.85 -4.01 8.80
N ASP A 294 -16.42 -2.87 8.38
CA ASP A 294 -17.84 -2.55 8.56
C ASP A 294 -18.68 -3.16 7.43
N TYR A 295 -19.53 -4.13 7.76
CA TYR A 295 -20.40 -4.81 6.80
C TYR A 295 -21.79 -4.17 6.66
N GLN A 296 -22.05 -3.03 7.30
CA GLN A 296 -23.36 -2.37 7.25
C GLN A 296 -23.39 -1.22 6.22
N ARG A 297 -24.05 -1.47 5.07
CA ARG A 297 -24.29 -0.44 4.05
C ARG A 297 -25.13 0.72 4.60
N ALA A 298 -24.68 1.97 4.36
CA ALA A 298 -25.49 3.16 4.62
C ALA A 298 -26.79 3.09 3.78
N ARG A 299 -27.95 3.24 4.44
CA ARG A 299 -29.28 3.14 3.82
C ARG A 299 -29.93 4.50 3.66
#